data_AF-A0AAE4RW46-F1
#
_entry.id   AF-A0AAE4RW46-F1
#
_cell.length_a   1.000
_cell.length_b   1.000
_cell.length_c   1.000
_cell.angle_alpha   90.00
_cell.angle_beta   90.00
_cell.angle_gamma   90.00
#
_symmetry.space_group_name_H-M   'P 1'
#
loop_
_entity.id
_entity.type
_entity.pdbx_description
1 polymer ?
#
loop_
_entity_poly.entity_id
_entity_poly.type
_entity_poly.pdbx_seq_one_letter_code
_entity_poly.pdbx_strand_id
1 'polypeptide(L)' 'MNGVPHDMTMMLEAIRGAGARPERMSPARWISLLRGRPTVLPGCESPLVMVRVPSGYTVRCLFPAGEKEHSFQAEMQ' A
#
# COMPACT_ATOMS: atom_id res chain seq x y z
N MET A 1 -16.30 -13.59 -15.67
CA MET A 1 -15.35 -13.69 -14.53
C MET A 1 -14.53 -12.42 -14.57
N ASN A 2 -14.92 -11.40 -13.80
CA ASN A 2 -14.20 -10.13 -13.73
C ASN A 2 -12.95 -10.36 -12.88
N GLY A 3 -11.92 -10.89 -13.53
CA GLY A 3 -10.65 -11.23 -12.89
C GLY A 3 -10.04 -9.96 -12.34
N VAL A 4 -10.08 -9.79 -11.02
CA VAL A 4 -9.16 -8.89 -10.33
C VAL A 4 -7.76 -9.21 -10.88
N PRO A 5 -6.95 -8.21 -11.30
CA PRO A 5 -5.59 -8.47 -11.74
C PRO A 5 -4.88 -9.27 -10.64
N HIS A 6 -4.48 -10.50 -10.95
CA HIS A 6 -3.69 -11.33 -10.02
C HIS A 6 -2.22 -10.87 -10.01
N ASP A 7 -1.89 -9.86 -10.82
CA ASP A 7 -0.58 -9.26 -10.86
C ASP A 7 -0.36 -8.37 -9.63
N MET A 8 0.18 -8.99 -8.59
CA MET A 8 0.61 -8.30 -7.37
C MET A 8 1.85 -7.42 -7.60
N THR A 9 2.50 -7.47 -8.77
CA THR A 9 3.73 -6.72 -9.05
C THR A 9 3.50 -5.22 -8.90
N MET A 10 2.42 -4.68 -9.47
CA MET A 10 2.10 -3.25 -9.33
C MET A 10 1.87 -2.83 -7.88
N MET A 11 1.25 -3.70 -7.07
CA MET A 11 1.09 -3.47 -5.63
C MET A 11 2.43 -3.41 -4.92
N LEU A 12 3.31 -4.36 -5.22
CA LEU A 12 4.66 -4.40 -4.64
C LEU A 12 5.48 -3.19 -5.07
N GLU A 13 5.38 -2.76 -6.32
CA GLU A 13 6.03 -1.53 -6.80
C GLU A 13 5.48 -0.27 -6.13
N ALA A 14 4.17 -0.18 -5.91
CA ALA A 14 3.59 0.96 -5.18
C ALA A 14 4.09 1.01 -3.72
N ILE A 15 4.16 -0.15 -3.06
CA ILE A 15 4.72 -0.27 -1.71
C ILE A 15 6.21 0.11 -1.70
N ARG A 16 6.99 -0.34 -2.69
CA ARG A 16 8.41 0.05 -2.87
C ARG A 16 8.57 1.55 -3.14
N GLY A 17 7.72 2.13 -3.99
CA GLY A 17 7.69 3.55 -4.29
C GLY A 17 7.42 4.43 -3.07
N ALA A 18 6.66 3.91 -2.10
CA ALA A 18 6.46 4.52 -0.79
C ALA A 18 7.65 4.36 0.19
N GLY A 19 8.75 3.74 -0.26
CA GLY A 19 9.96 3.49 0.55
C GLY A 19 9.91 2.20 1.38
N ALA A 20 8.82 1.43 1.31
CA ALA A 20 8.70 0.19 2.06
C ALA A 20 9.38 -1.00 1.37
N ARG A 21 9.69 -2.02 2.17
CA ARG A 21 10.38 -3.27 1.80
C ARG A 21 9.44 -4.47 1.96
N PRO A 22 8.56 -4.72 0.97
CA PRO A 22 7.53 -5.76 1.07
C PRO A 22 8.10 -7.16 1.30
N GLU A 23 9.31 -7.45 0.79
CA GLU A 23 10.03 -8.71 0.99
C GLU A 23 10.41 -8.97 2.46
N ARG A 24 10.40 -7.94 3.32
CA ARG A 24 10.68 -8.05 4.77
C ARG A 24 9.41 -8.02 5.62
N MET A 25 8.22 -7.97 5.01
CA MET A 25 6.96 -7.92 5.75
C MET A 25 6.60 -9.27 6.36
N SER A 26 6.15 -9.24 7.61
CA SER A 26 5.57 -10.42 8.25
C SER A 26 4.16 -10.69 7.72
N PRO A 27 3.68 -11.96 7.79
CA PRO A 27 2.31 -12.29 7.40
C PRO A 27 1.24 -11.44 8.11
N ALA A 28 1.44 -11.10 9.39
CA ALA A 28 0.51 -10.26 10.14
C ALA A 28 0.42 -8.82 9.59
N ARG A 29 1.54 -8.25 9.13
CA ARG A 29 1.55 -6.93 8.49
C ARG A 29 0.87 -6.97 7.12
N TRP A 30 1.08 -8.03 6.34
CA TRP A 30 0.34 -8.25 5.08
C TRP A 30 -1.17 -8.28 5.30
N ILE A 31 -1.63 -9.07 6.27
CA ILE A 31 -3.06 -9.17 6.60
C ILE A 31 -3.62 -7.83 7.05
N SER A 32 -2.87 -7.07 7.86
CA SER A 32 -3.29 -5.75 8.34
C SER A 32 -3.44 -4.77 7.18
N LEU A 33 -2.45 -4.71 6.29
CA LEU A 33 -2.45 -3.84 5.12
C LEU A 33 -3.62 -4.17 4.16
N LEU A 34 -3.84 -5.46 3.85
CA LEU A 34 -4.93 -5.92 2.98
C LEU A 34 -6.32 -5.65 3.58
N ARG A 35 -6.42 -5.60 4.91
CA ARG A 35 -7.65 -5.20 5.61
C ARG A 35 -7.84 -3.68 5.68
N GLY A 36 -6.97 -2.90 5.03
CA GLY A 36 -7.01 -1.45 5.04
C GLY A 36 -6.62 -0.83 6.39
N ARG A 37 -5.94 -1.58 7.26
CA ARG A 37 -5.46 -1.04 8.54
C ARG A 37 -4.16 -0.26 8.34
N PRO A 38 -4.00 0.92 8.97
CA PRO A 38 -2.73 1.62 9.04
C PRO A 38 -1.63 0.68 9.54
N THR A 39 -0.63 0.43 8.69
CA THR A 39 0.43 -0.53 8.96
C THR A 39 1.78 0.10 8.66
N VAL A 40 2.65 0.21 9.66
CA VAL A 40 4.04 0.63 9.46
C VAL A 40 4.78 -0.53 8.79
N LEU A 41 5.30 -0.26 7.59
CA LEU A 41 6.01 -1.25 6.79
C LEU A 41 7.52 -1.11 6.97
N PRO A 42 8.29 -2.19 6.88
CA PRO A 42 9.75 -2.11 6.98
C PRO A 42 10.31 -1.12 5.94
N GLY A 43 11.19 -0.20 6.34
CA GLY A 43 11.75 0.81 5.44
C GLY A 43 10.89 2.08 5.26
N CYS A 44 9.65 2.09 5.75
CA CYS A 44 8.80 3.27 5.74
C CYS A 44 8.48 3.70 7.19
N GLU A 45 8.78 4.95 7.53
CA GLU A 45 8.49 5.50 8.87
C GLU A 45 7.02 5.86 9.03
N SER A 46 6.36 6.23 7.93
CA SER A 46 4.94 6.56 7.90
C SER A 46 4.07 5.30 7.73
N PRO A 47 2.96 5.17 8.47
CA PRO A 47 2.02 4.09 8.26
C PRO A 47 1.45 4.11 6.83
N LEU A 48 1.30 2.95 6.23
CA LEU A 48 0.68 2.77 4.92
C LEU A 48 -0.71 2.13 5.06
N VAL A 49 -1.62 2.53 4.20
CA VAL A 49 -2.95 1.92 4.04
C VAL A 49 -3.15 1.51 2.59
N MET A 50 -3.72 0.33 2.40
CA MET A 50 -4.19 -0.12 1.10
C MET A 50 -5.70 0.11 1.01
N VAL A 51 -6.14 0.88 0.02
CA VAL A 51 -7.53 1.27 -0.18
C VAL A 51 -8.04 0.60 -1.45
N ARG A 52 -9.17 -0.11 -1.35
CA ARG A 52 -9.86 -0.64 -2.53
C ARG A 52 -10.60 0.50 -3.25
N VAL A 53 -10.39 0.61 -4.55
CA VAL A 53 -11.07 1.56 -5.46
C VAL A 53 -11.75 0.78 -6.59
N PRO A 54 -12.68 1.37 -7.35
CA PRO A 54 -13.37 0.65 -8.43
C PRO A 54 -12.43 0.02 -9.45
N SER A 55 -11.28 0.64 -9.72
CA SER A 55 -10.24 0.12 -10.63
C SER A 55 -9.32 -0.94 -10.00
N GLY A 56 -9.31 -1.12 -8.68
CA GLY A 56 -8.39 -2.05 -8.03
C GLY A 56 -8.02 -1.63 -6.60
N TYR A 57 -6.74 -1.47 -6.32
CA TYR A 57 -6.24 -0.99 -5.03
C TYR A 57 -5.27 0.17 -5.21
N THR A 58 -5.25 1.07 -4.23
CA THR A 58 -4.26 2.15 -4.11
C THR A 58 -3.51 1.99 -2.79
N VAL A 59 -2.28 2.47 -2.72
CA VAL A 59 -1.47 2.50 -1.49
C VAL A 59 -1.25 3.94 -1.08
N ARG A 60 -1.58 4.31 0.16
CA ARG A 60 -1.44 5.69 0.67
C ARG A 60 -0.57 5.71 1.92
N CYS A 61 0.39 6.64 1.96
CA CYS A 61 1.10 7.00 3.19
C CYS A 61 0.22 7.90 4.05
N LEU A 62 0.12 7.59 5.33
CA LEU A 62 -0.50 8.45 6.33
C LEU A 62 0.60 9.26 7.00
N PHE A 63 0.69 10.54 6.63
CA PHE A 63 1.55 11.49 7.31
C PHE A 63 0.80 12.10 8.50
N PRO A 64 1.47 12.42 9.61
CA PRO A 64 0.87 13.20 10.67
C PRO A 64 0.35 14.54 10.12
N ALA A 65 -0.79 15.01 10.61
CA ALA A 65 -1.41 16.25 10.16
C ALA A 65 -0.43 17.43 10.33
N GLY A 66 0.15 17.89 9.21
CA GLY A 66 1.18 18.93 9.18
C GLY A 66 2.23 18.75 8.10
N GLU A 67 2.46 17.53 7.63
CA GLU A 67 3.36 17.24 6.51
C GLU A 67 2.52 17.06 5.23
N LYS A 68 2.93 17.71 4.14
CA LYS A 68 2.22 17.67 2.84
C LYS A 68 1.90 16.22 2.47
N GLU A 69 0.61 15.92 2.29
CA GLU A 69 0.15 14.61 1.81
C GLU A 69 0.83 14.26 0.47
N HIS A 70 1.93 13.51 0.52
CA HIS A 70 2.44 12.83 -0.66
C HIS A 70 1.59 11.58 -0.88
N SER A 71 0.42 11.79 -1.46
CA SER A 71 -0.44 10.70 -1.93
C SER A 71 0.19 10.09 -3.17
N PHE A 72 0.84 8.92 -3.03
CA PHE A 72 1.28 8.13 -4.17
C PHE A 72 0.07 7.38 -4.74
N GLN A 73 -0.56 7.91 -5.79
CA GLN A 73 -1.57 7.17 -6.53
C GLN A 73 -0.88 6.29 -7.57
N ALA A 74 -0.75 5.00 -7.27
CA ALA A 74 -0.58 3.99 -8.30
C ALA A 74 -1.97 3.45 -8.64
N GLU A 75 -2.48 3.77 -9.83
CA GLU A 75 -3.70 3.16 -10.36
C GLU A 75 -3.36 1.77 -10.87
N MET A 76 -3.99 0.74 -10.28
CA MET A 76 -4.00 -0.60 -10.85
C MET A 76 -5.07 -0.62 -11.96
N GLN A 77 -4.68 -0.99 -13.19
CA GLN A 77 -5.59 -1.23 -14.32
C GLN A 77 -5.82 -2.73 -14.51
#